data_AF-A0A7H0HJ91-F1
#
_entry.id   AF-A0A7H0HJ91-F1
#
_cell.length_a   1.000
_cell.length_b   1.000
_cell.length_c   1.000
_cell.angle_alpha   90.00
_cell.angle_beta   90.00
_cell.angle_gamma   90.00
#
_symmetry.space_group_name_H-M   'P 1'
#
loop_
_entity.id
_entity.type
_entity.pdbx_description
1 polymer ?
#
loop_
_entity_poly.entity_id
_entity_poly.type
_entity_poly.pdbx_seq_one_letter_code
_entity_poly.pdbx_strand_id
1 'polypeptide(L)'
;MSTTNILNSLVSSLSAAAQASAQSEKKGGTSKEAVDIFKSALEDALDTLSKTTSTPAATSSSTAATATADTAATEKASGNVDYFSKFAKAKLNPNYQTPDYLKQNGFVLDMNKERLNQFLNDNPQYGADFLNITNGGLSKFSTDGSSLVKTDVSALATADRQYFQKNVSELLAYESFGMDPTLAHRAYVTGERAPAGNTMTSYLQTHKWTADGPVESDNAQYYASAKPIGINGVASVLVAGQSSKSGENTTGTA
;
A
#
# COMPACT_ATOMS: atom_id res chain seq x y z
N MET A 1 -26.75 7.22 26.15
CA MET A 1 -26.57 7.22 24.68
C MET A 1 -26.08 5.84 24.27
N SER A 2 -26.70 5.21 23.27
CA SER A 2 -26.36 3.83 22.90
C SER A 2 -24.98 3.77 22.22
N THR A 3 -24.15 2.80 22.57
CA THR A 3 -22.78 2.58 22.06
C THR A 3 -22.70 2.53 20.54
N THR A 4 -23.79 2.13 19.88
CA THR A 4 -23.97 2.08 18.42
C THR A 4 -23.93 3.48 17.78
N ASN A 5 -24.44 4.51 18.45
CA ASN A 5 -24.44 5.88 17.91
C ASN A 5 -23.05 6.53 17.98
N ILE A 6 -22.22 6.09 18.93
CA ILE A 6 -20.85 6.59 19.13
C ILE A 6 -19.92 5.99 18.06
N LEU A 7 -20.04 4.69 17.78
CA LEU A 7 -19.28 4.05 16.68
C LEU A 7 -19.65 4.65 15.31
N ASN A 8 -20.93 4.88 15.04
CA ASN A 8 -21.35 5.48 13.77
C ASN A 8 -20.83 6.92 13.61
N SER A 9 -20.85 7.71 14.68
CA SER A 9 -20.27 9.06 14.68
C SER A 9 -18.76 9.03 14.44
N LEU A 10 -18.04 8.05 15.00
CA LEU A 10 -16.59 7.89 14.82
C LEU A 10 -16.24 7.50 13.37
N VAL A 11 -16.98 6.55 12.79
CA VAL A 11 -16.78 6.13 11.39
C VAL A 11 -17.06 7.30 10.43
N SER A 12 -18.11 8.08 10.68
CA SER A 12 -18.42 9.27 9.87
C SER A 12 -17.34 10.35 9.97
N SER A 13 -16.82 10.64 11.17
CA SER A 13 -15.75 11.63 11.36
C SER A 13 -14.43 11.21 10.72
N LEU A 14 -14.07 9.93 10.80
CA LEU A 14 -12.84 9.40 10.19
C LEU A 14 -12.93 9.37 8.66
N SER A 15 -14.11 9.04 8.12
CA SER A 15 -14.38 9.10 6.69
C SER A 15 -14.32 10.54 6.16
N ALA A 16 -14.87 11.51 6.89
CA ALA A 16 -14.79 12.92 6.53
C ALA A 16 -13.35 13.45 6.56
N ALA A 17 -12.53 13.02 7.52
CA ALA A 17 -11.12 13.39 7.61
C ALA A 17 -10.26 12.81 6.46
N ALA A 18 -10.52 11.56 6.06
CA ALA A 18 -9.88 10.94 4.91
C ALA A 18 -10.26 11.62 3.57
N GLN A 19 -11.49 12.11 3.46
CA GLN A 19 -11.91 12.89 2.30
C GLN A 19 -11.30 14.30 2.29
N ALA A 20 -11.14 14.93 3.47
CA ALA A 20 -10.52 16.23 3.61
C ALA A 20 -9.01 16.20 3.32
N SER A 21 -8.29 15.15 3.74
CA SER A 21 -6.86 14.97 3.42
C SER A 21 -6.65 14.71 1.93
N ALA A 22 -7.48 13.87 1.30
CA ALA A 22 -7.44 13.64 -0.15
C ALA A 22 -7.79 14.91 -0.96
N GLN A 23 -8.60 15.82 -0.41
CA GLN A 23 -8.88 17.12 -1.03
C GLN A 23 -7.78 18.17 -0.81
N SER A 24 -7.04 18.13 0.32
CA SER A 24 -5.93 19.06 0.56
C SER A 24 -4.76 18.76 -0.38
N GLU A 25 -4.47 17.48 -0.65
CA GLU A 25 -3.47 17.07 -1.65
C GLU A 25 -3.85 17.51 -3.07
N LYS A 26 -5.14 17.48 -3.43
CA LYS A 26 -5.64 17.95 -4.74
C LYS A 26 -5.62 19.47 -4.91
N LYS A 27 -5.57 20.24 -3.82
CA LYS A 27 -5.50 21.72 -3.84
C LYS A 27 -4.07 22.27 -3.71
N GLY A 28 -3.05 21.41 -3.81
CA GLY A 28 -1.65 21.81 -3.69
C GLY A 28 -1.17 21.99 -2.25
N GLY A 29 -1.94 21.50 -1.26
CA GLY A 29 -1.48 21.37 0.12
C GLY A 29 -0.36 20.34 0.23
N THR A 30 0.57 20.56 1.15
CA THR A 30 1.70 19.65 1.33
C THR A 30 1.23 18.33 1.95
N SER A 31 1.92 17.22 1.64
CA SER A 31 1.64 15.92 2.26
C SER A 31 1.72 15.96 3.79
N LYS A 32 2.49 16.90 4.35
CA LYS A 32 2.54 17.19 5.78
C LYS A 32 1.21 17.73 6.33
N GLU A 33 0.57 18.66 5.62
CA GLU A 33 -0.73 19.22 6.03
C GLU A 33 -1.83 18.16 5.97
N ALA A 34 -1.82 17.29 4.96
CA ALA A 34 -2.76 16.17 4.84
C ALA A 34 -2.62 15.17 6.01
N VAL A 35 -1.39 14.88 6.42
CA VAL A 35 -1.07 14.03 7.57
C VAL A 35 -1.44 14.71 8.89
N ASP A 36 -1.21 16.02 9.02
CA ASP A 36 -1.56 16.78 10.23
C ASP A 36 -3.09 16.88 10.41
N ILE A 37 -3.86 17.06 9.33
CA ILE A 37 -5.33 17.02 9.34
C ILE A 37 -5.84 15.65 9.78
N PHE A 38 -5.28 14.58 9.23
CA PHE A 38 -5.68 13.22 9.59
C PHE A 38 -5.33 12.90 11.05
N LYS A 39 -4.15 13.32 11.50
CA LYS A 39 -3.69 13.13 12.88
C LYS A 39 -4.56 13.90 13.88
N SER A 40 -4.91 15.14 13.59
CA SER A 40 -5.79 15.96 14.45
C SER A 40 -7.19 15.34 14.57
N ALA A 41 -7.75 14.82 13.47
CA ALA A 41 -9.05 14.15 13.49
C ALA A 41 -9.03 12.84 14.28
N LEU A 42 -7.91 12.11 14.25
CA LEU A 42 -7.70 10.89 15.04
C LEU A 42 -7.58 11.21 16.53
N GLU A 43 -6.90 12.28 16.89
CA GLU A 43 -6.74 12.75 18.28
C GLU A 43 -8.09 13.21 18.88
N ASP A 44 -8.89 13.98 18.13
CA ASP A 44 -10.24 14.38 18.55
C ASP A 44 -11.20 13.18 18.73
N ALA A 45 -11.08 12.18 17.85
CA ALA A 45 -11.84 10.93 17.95
C ALA A 45 -11.43 10.12 19.19
N LEU A 46 -10.14 10.06 19.52
CA LEU A 46 -9.63 9.39 20.72
C LEU A 46 -10.01 10.13 22.02
N ASP A 47 -10.01 11.47 22.03
CA ASP A 47 -10.41 12.28 23.18
C ASP A 47 -11.91 12.13 23.48
N THR A 48 -12.74 12.08 22.42
CA THR A 48 -14.18 11.79 22.54
C THR A 48 -14.44 10.40 23.13
N LEU A 49 -13.62 9.41 22.77
CA LEU A 49 -13.69 8.06 23.32
C LEU A 49 -13.20 8.01 24.77
N SER A 50 -12.13 8.75 25.09
CA SER A 50 -11.53 8.78 26.43
C SER A 50 -12.41 9.49 27.46
N LYS A 51 -13.12 10.55 27.04
CA LYS A 51 -14.10 11.25 27.87
C LYS A 51 -15.34 10.41 28.18
N THR A 52 -15.62 9.36 27.40
CA THR A 52 -16.77 8.46 27.60
C THR A 52 -16.46 7.19 28.41
N THR A 53 -15.18 6.90 28.69
CA THR A 53 -14.74 5.68 29.42
C THR A 53 -14.14 5.91 30.81
N SER A 54 -14.22 7.12 31.36
CA SER A 54 -13.65 7.42 32.69
C SER A 54 -14.43 6.76 33.85
N THR A 55 -13.99 5.59 34.31
CA THR A 55 -14.09 5.12 35.71
C THR A 55 -12.83 4.27 36.02
N PRO A 56 -12.14 4.41 37.18
CA PRO A 56 -10.68 4.17 37.24
C PRO A 56 -10.20 2.87 37.95
N ALA A 57 -8.89 2.62 37.76
CA ALA A 57 -7.90 1.80 38.51
C ALA A 57 -7.68 0.33 38.03
N ALA A 58 -6.47 -0.25 38.00
CA ALA A 58 -5.23 0.02 38.76
C ALA A 58 -3.90 -0.46 38.08
N THR A 59 -2.85 0.33 38.32
CA THR A 59 -1.46 0.03 38.79
C THR A 59 -0.60 -1.14 38.25
N SER A 60 0.45 -0.73 37.51
CA SER A 60 1.90 -1.09 37.52
C SER A 60 2.41 -2.54 37.67
N SER A 61 3.33 -2.94 36.77
CA SER A 61 4.78 -3.04 37.06
C SER A 61 5.61 -3.56 35.86
N SER A 62 6.87 -3.13 35.82
CA SER A 62 7.87 -3.33 34.75
C SER A 62 8.77 -4.54 34.98
N THR A 63 9.30 -5.18 33.93
CA THR A 63 10.73 -5.60 33.86
C THR A 63 11.17 -5.79 32.40
N ALA A 64 12.45 -5.55 32.12
CA ALA A 64 13.05 -5.48 30.79
C ALA A 64 13.85 -6.74 30.39
N ALA A 65 13.94 -6.93 29.05
CA ALA A 65 15.03 -7.49 28.23
C ALA A 65 15.40 -9.00 28.30
N THR A 66 15.25 -9.74 27.18
CA THR A 66 16.29 -10.02 26.14
C THR A 66 15.87 -11.19 25.23
N ALA A 67 16.20 -11.05 23.94
CA ALA A 67 16.04 -11.92 22.76
C ALA A 67 15.79 -13.43 22.91
N THR A 68 14.91 -13.98 22.06
CA THR A 68 15.29 -14.90 20.96
C THR A 68 14.08 -15.25 20.07
N ALA A 69 14.38 -15.55 18.81
CA ALA A 69 13.49 -15.69 17.67
C ALA A 69 12.54 -16.92 17.70
N ASP A 70 11.90 -17.23 18.83
CA ASP A 70 11.08 -18.44 19.01
C ASP A 70 9.67 -18.19 19.57
N THR A 71 9.22 -16.93 19.57
CA THR A 71 7.84 -16.60 19.99
C THR A 71 6.79 -16.86 18.90
N ALA A 72 7.21 -16.91 17.63
CA ALA A 72 6.30 -17.15 16.51
C ALA A 72 5.77 -18.60 16.45
N ALA A 73 6.53 -19.57 16.97
CA ALA A 73 6.12 -20.98 16.99
C ALA A 73 5.20 -21.31 18.18
N THR A 74 5.27 -20.56 19.27
CA THR A 74 4.58 -20.88 20.53
C THR A 74 3.18 -20.22 20.65
N GLU A 75 2.90 -19.13 19.94
CA GLU A 75 1.54 -18.54 19.86
C GLU A 75 0.56 -19.38 19.01
N LYS A 76 0.99 -20.49 18.39
CA LYS A 76 0.09 -21.44 17.70
C LYS A 76 -0.77 -22.27 18.68
N ALA A 77 -0.45 -22.28 19.98
CA ALA A 77 -1.14 -23.11 20.97
C ALA A 77 -2.43 -22.50 21.54
N SER A 78 -2.83 -21.29 21.15
CA SER A 78 -4.01 -20.59 21.72
C SER A 78 -4.79 -19.78 20.68
N GLY A 79 -5.39 -20.46 19.69
CA GLY A 79 -6.39 -19.82 18.81
C GLY A 79 -5.83 -18.71 17.91
N ASN A 80 -6.69 -18.18 17.05
CA ASN A 80 -6.34 -17.13 16.09
C ASN A 80 -5.65 -15.93 16.77
N VAL A 81 -4.53 -15.48 16.18
CA VAL A 81 -3.81 -14.30 16.68
C VAL A 81 -4.62 -13.04 16.36
N ASP A 82 -4.83 -12.18 17.37
CA ASP A 82 -5.46 -10.86 17.19
C ASP A 82 -4.42 -9.81 16.76
N TYR A 83 -4.05 -9.85 15.48
CA TYR A 83 -3.10 -8.94 14.86
C TYR A 83 -3.55 -7.47 14.94
N PHE A 84 -4.85 -7.20 14.78
CA PHE A 84 -5.39 -5.84 14.83
C PHE A 84 -5.12 -5.16 16.18
N SER A 85 -5.36 -5.87 17.29
CA SER A 85 -5.08 -5.32 18.63
C SER A 85 -3.60 -5.07 18.87
N LYS A 86 -2.70 -5.87 18.28
CA LYS A 86 -1.25 -5.64 18.33
C LYS A 86 -0.86 -4.41 17.51
N PHE A 87 -1.46 -4.22 16.34
CA PHE A 87 -1.23 -3.03 15.50
C PHE A 87 -1.71 -1.74 16.17
N ALA A 88 -2.88 -1.75 16.80
CA ALA A 88 -3.43 -0.57 17.49
C ALA A 88 -2.53 -0.05 18.65
N LYS A 89 -1.65 -0.90 19.17
CA LYS A 89 -0.68 -0.58 20.24
C LYS A 89 0.75 -0.45 19.73
N ALA A 90 0.97 -0.59 18.42
CA ALA A 90 2.29 -0.67 17.83
C ALA A 90 3.05 0.65 17.94
N LYS A 91 4.35 0.55 18.19
CA LYS A 91 5.30 1.65 17.97
C LYS A 91 6.04 1.36 16.68
N LEU A 92 5.50 1.89 15.58
CA LEU A 92 6.07 1.66 14.26
C LEU A 92 7.45 2.31 14.15
N ASN A 93 8.31 1.70 13.34
CA ASN A 93 9.60 2.29 13.00
C ASN A 93 9.39 3.67 12.35
N PRO A 94 10.25 4.68 12.58
CA PRO A 94 10.17 5.97 11.89
C PRO A 94 10.24 5.85 10.36
N ASN A 95 10.90 4.81 9.84
CA ASN A 95 11.01 4.53 8.41
C ASN A 95 9.97 3.49 7.94
N TYR A 96 8.91 3.27 8.71
CA TYR A 96 7.85 2.34 8.34
C TYR A 96 7.22 2.77 7.01
N GLN A 97 7.12 1.81 6.10
CA GLN A 97 6.32 1.92 4.90
C GLN A 97 5.34 0.75 4.86
N THR A 98 4.12 1.02 4.43
CA THR A 98 3.08 0.00 4.34
C THR A 98 3.48 -1.08 3.32
N PRO A 99 3.51 -2.36 3.71
CA PRO A 99 3.77 -3.46 2.79
C PRO A 99 2.74 -3.54 1.67
N ASP A 100 3.20 -3.94 0.50
CA ASP A 100 2.34 -4.08 -0.67
C ASP A 100 1.26 -5.15 -0.48
N TYR A 101 1.52 -6.22 0.28
CA TYR A 101 0.49 -7.22 0.57
C TYR A 101 -0.70 -6.63 1.36
N LEU A 102 -0.50 -5.58 2.16
CA LEU A 102 -1.60 -4.86 2.81
C LEU A 102 -2.34 -3.95 1.82
N LYS A 103 -1.61 -3.28 0.92
CA LYS A 103 -2.20 -2.43 -0.14
C LYS A 103 -3.03 -3.25 -1.12
N GLN A 104 -2.49 -4.36 -1.61
CA GLN A 104 -3.15 -5.27 -2.55
C GLN A 104 -4.48 -5.79 -2.02
N ASN A 105 -4.53 -6.05 -0.72
CA ASN A 105 -5.74 -6.52 -0.04
C ASN A 105 -6.56 -5.36 0.53
N GLY A 106 -6.32 -4.11 0.16
CA GLY A 106 -7.16 -2.97 0.55
C GLY A 106 -7.20 -2.67 2.05
N PHE A 107 -6.32 -3.28 2.87
CA PHE A 107 -6.28 -3.05 4.32
C PHE A 107 -5.81 -1.64 4.69
N VAL A 108 -5.30 -0.87 3.72
CA VAL A 108 -4.92 0.53 3.89
C VAL A 108 -6.12 1.48 3.81
N LEU A 109 -7.16 1.09 3.07
CA LEU A 109 -8.36 1.89 2.87
C LEU A 109 -9.46 1.51 3.86
N ASP A 110 -9.57 0.21 4.15
CA ASP A 110 -10.54 -0.33 5.09
C ASP A 110 -9.94 -1.48 5.89
N MET A 111 -9.41 -1.14 7.07
CA MET A 111 -8.79 -2.08 7.98
C MET A 111 -9.84 -2.69 8.91
N ASN A 112 -10.70 -3.55 8.36
CA ASN A 112 -11.61 -4.35 9.17
C ASN A 112 -10.82 -5.38 10.01
N LYS A 113 -11.08 -5.40 11.32
CA LYS A 113 -10.40 -6.27 12.29
C LYS A 113 -10.53 -7.75 11.95
N GLU A 114 -11.75 -8.21 11.70
CA GLU A 114 -12.05 -9.62 11.45
C GLU A 114 -11.35 -10.10 10.18
N ARG A 115 -11.43 -9.30 9.11
CA ARG A 115 -10.83 -9.59 7.81
C ARG A 115 -9.31 -9.59 7.85
N LEU A 116 -8.70 -8.62 8.53
CA LEU A 116 -7.24 -8.57 8.70
C LEU A 116 -6.75 -9.78 9.49
N ASN A 117 -7.37 -10.07 10.62
CA ASN A 117 -7.01 -11.20 11.45
C ASN A 117 -7.18 -12.52 10.68
N GLN A 118 -8.29 -12.71 9.97
CA GLN A 118 -8.50 -13.91 9.15
C GLN A 118 -7.39 -14.04 8.09
N PHE A 119 -7.14 -12.99 7.31
CA PHE A 119 -6.11 -13.01 6.27
C PHE A 119 -4.72 -13.35 6.81
N LEU A 120 -4.30 -12.74 7.93
CA LEU A 120 -2.97 -12.96 8.49
C LEU A 120 -2.82 -14.33 9.16
N ASN A 121 -3.89 -14.87 9.73
CA ASN A 121 -3.91 -16.25 10.22
C ASN A 121 -3.85 -17.27 9.05
N ASP A 122 -4.53 -16.98 7.94
CA ASP A 122 -4.50 -17.81 6.73
C ASP A 122 -3.19 -17.68 5.93
N ASN A 123 -2.43 -16.62 6.15
CA ASN A 123 -1.16 -16.34 5.49
C ASN A 123 -0.03 -16.09 6.50
N PRO A 124 0.50 -17.15 7.13
CA PRO A 124 1.46 -17.03 8.23
C PRO A 124 2.72 -16.22 7.91
N GLN A 125 3.17 -16.24 6.64
CA GLN A 125 4.31 -15.45 6.19
C GLN A 125 4.07 -13.94 6.31
N TYR A 126 2.84 -13.49 6.07
CA TYR A 126 2.41 -12.10 6.24
C TYR A 126 2.07 -11.81 7.70
N GLY A 127 1.50 -12.77 8.43
CA GLY A 127 1.28 -12.64 9.88
C GLY A 127 2.59 -12.41 10.64
N ALA A 128 3.64 -13.17 10.33
CA ALA A 128 4.96 -13.01 10.95
C ALA A 128 5.60 -11.64 10.63
N ASP A 129 5.48 -11.18 9.39
CA ASP A 129 5.97 -9.85 9.00
C ASP A 129 5.18 -8.73 9.66
N PHE A 130 3.86 -8.87 9.72
CA PHE A 130 2.99 -7.93 10.40
C PHE A 130 3.35 -7.80 11.89
N LEU A 131 3.61 -8.92 12.58
CA LEU A 131 4.08 -8.88 13.98
C LEU A 131 5.43 -8.17 14.11
N ASN A 132 6.38 -8.45 13.22
CA ASN A 132 7.67 -7.77 13.19
C ASN A 132 7.50 -6.25 13.03
N ILE A 133 6.63 -5.81 12.11
CA ILE A 133 6.26 -4.40 11.94
C ILE A 133 5.66 -3.81 13.22
N THR A 134 4.72 -4.52 13.85
CA THR A 134 4.08 -4.02 15.09
C THR A 134 5.06 -3.86 16.26
N ASN A 135 6.18 -4.59 16.22
CA ASN A 135 7.26 -4.51 17.19
C ASN A 135 8.37 -3.50 16.82
N GLY A 136 8.14 -2.65 15.81
CA GLY A 136 9.08 -1.61 15.39
C GLY A 136 10.12 -2.06 14.36
N GLY A 137 9.99 -3.28 13.83
CA GLY A 137 10.77 -3.75 12.68
C GLY A 137 10.29 -3.13 11.35
N LEU A 138 11.09 -3.31 10.30
CA LEU A 138 10.70 -3.00 8.93
C LEU A 138 10.20 -4.26 8.22
N SER A 139 9.27 -4.08 7.29
CA SER A 139 8.76 -5.14 6.42
C SER A 139 9.89 -5.83 5.67
N LYS A 140 9.84 -7.16 5.57
CA LYS A 140 10.70 -7.94 4.66
C LYS A 140 10.14 -8.04 3.24
N PHE A 141 8.89 -7.63 3.05
CA PHE A 141 8.20 -7.61 1.77
C PHE A 141 8.24 -6.22 1.13
N SER A 142 8.05 -6.16 -0.19
CA SER A 142 8.04 -4.91 -0.95
C SER A 142 7.08 -3.88 -0.36
N THR A 143 7.53 -2.63 -0.30
CA THR A 143 6.79 -1.47 0.21
C THR A 143 6.66 -0.35 -0.82
N ASP A 144 7.31 -0.51 -1.98
CA ASP A 144 7.45 0.49 -3.04
C ASP A 144 6.40 0.34 -4.15
N GLY A 145 5.48 -0.62 -4.04
CA GLY A 145 4.47 -0.90 -5.04
C GLY A 145 4.96 -1.80 -6.19
N SER A 146 6.24 -2.19 -6.20
CA SER A 146 6.82 -3.03 -7.25
C SER A 146 6.09 -4.36 -7.41
N SER A 147 5.46 -4.88 -6.37
CA SER A 147 4.69 -6.14 -6.43
C SER A 147 3.24 -5.96 -6.88
N LEU A 148 2.76 -4.72 -7.01
CA LEU A 148 1.37 -4.38 -7.37
C LEU A 148 1.14 -4.18 -8.87
N VAL A 149 2.22 -4.09 -9.63
CA VAL A 149 2.20 -3.82 -11.08
C VAL A 149 1.46 -4.93 -11.84
N LYS A 150 0.53 -4.53 -12.70
CA LYS A 150 -0.27 -5.42 -13.56
C LYS A 150 0.25 -5.48 -15.00
N THR A 151 0.98 -4.45 -15.43
CA THR A 151 1.56 -4.33 -16.77
C THR A 151 2.79 -5.20 -16.90
N ASP A 152 2.90 -5.93 -18.01
CA ASP A 152 4.15 -6.65 -18.33
C ASP A 152 5.20 -5.66 -18.84
N VAL A 153 5.96 -5.12 -17.89
CA VAL A 153 7.04 -4.17 -18.15
C VAL A 153 8.14 -4.79 -19.02
N SER A 154 8.28 -6.13 -19.05
CA SER A 154 9.25 -6.82 -19.91
C SER A 154 8.87 -6.82 -21.40
N ALA A 155 7.57 -6.69 -21.69
CA ALA A 155 7.04 -6.58 -23.06
C ALA A 155 7.12 -5.15 -23.62
N LEU A 156 7.41 -4.15 -22.78
CA LEU A 156 7.51 -2.76 -23.21
C LEU A 156 8.81 -2.49 -23.98
N ALA A 157 8.78 -1.44 -24.80
CA ALA A 157 9.97 -0.88 -25.43
C ALA A 157 11.04 -0.53 -24.37
N THR A 158 12.31 -0.67 -24.72
CA THR A 158 13.44 -0.52 -23.77
C THR A 158 13.41 0.80 -22.99
N ALA A 159 13.07 1.91 -23.64
CA ALA A 159 13.00 3.22 -22.99
C ALA A 159 11.86 3.29 -21.95
N ASP A 160 10.65 2.84 -22.32
CA ASP A 160 9.48 2.82 -21.42
C ASP A 160 9.71 1.86 -20.24
N ARG A 161 10.34 0.70 -20.50
CA ARG A 161 10.75 -0.25 -19.46
C ARG A 161 11.67 0.39 -18.43
N GLN A 162 12.75 1.01 -18.89
CA GLN A 162 13.73 1.66 -18.00
C GLN A 162 13.10 2.83 -17.22
N TYR A 163 12.15 3.53 -17.84
CA TYR A 163 11.40 4.59 -17.19
C TYR A 163 10.53 4.04 -16.05
N PHE A 164 9.66 3.07 -16.34
CA PHE A 164 8.72 2.55 -15.34
C PHE A 164 9.37 1.73 -14.23
N GLN A 165 10.53 1.11 -14.49
CA GLN A 165 11.34 0.50 -13.42
C GLN A 165 11.81 1.51 -12.37
N LYS A 166 11.94 2.79 -12.72
CA LYS A 166 12.32 3.88 -11.81
C LYS A 166 11.11 4.65 -11.28
N ASN A 167 10.00 4.64 -12.02
CA ASN A 167 8.78 5.41 -11.76
C ASN A 167 7.57 4.49 -11.54
N VAL A 168 7.71 3.53 -10.62
CA VAL A 168 6.66 2.52 -10.34
C VAL A 168 5.35 3.18 -9.89
N SER A 169 5.41 4.28 -9.13
CA SER A 169 4.22 5.01 -8.69
C SER A 169 3.40 5.57 -9.85
N GLU A 170 4.06 6.05 -10.90
CA GLU A 170 3.40 6.58 -12.09
C GLU A 170 2.76 5.46 -12.90
N LEU A 171 3.45 4.32 -13.05
CA LEU A 171 2.88 3.12 -13.64
C LEU A 171 1.61 2.70 -12.91
N LEU A 172 1.67 2.57 -11.58
CA LEU A 172 0.51 2.22 -10.75
C LEU A 172 -0.62 3.24 -10.87
N ALA A 173 -0.31 4.53 -11.01
CA ALA A 173 -1.32 5.56 -11.23
C ALA A 173 -2.07 5.31 -12.56
N TYR A 174 -1.36 5.09 -13.67
CA TYR A 174 -1.99 4.78 -14.95
C TYR A 174 -2.84 3.51 -14.89
N GLU A 175 -2.33 2.43 -14.28
CA GLU A 175 -3.08 1.19 -14.08
C GLU A 175 -4.33 1.41 -13.22
N SER A 176 -4.25 2.24 -12.17
CA SER A 176 -5.37 2.53 -11.27
C SER A 176 -6.49 3.31 -11.94
N PHE A 177 -6.17 4.13 -12.93
CA PHE A 177 -7.15 4.83 -13.76
C PHE A 177 -7.60 4.02 -14.99
N GLY A 178 -7.10 2.79 -15.14
CA GLY A 178 -7.44 1.94 -16.29
C GLY A 178 -6.88 2.47 -17.62
N MET A 179 -5.75 3.17 -17.57
CA MET A 179 -5.09 3.76 -18.74
C MET A 179 -3.97 2.86 -19.26
N ASP A 180 -3.73 2.84 -20.57
CA ASP A 180 -2.51 2.23 -21.11
C ASP A 180 -1.27 3.05 -20.67
N PRO A 181 -0.31 2.46 -19.93
CA PRO A 181 0.83 3.20 -19.39
C PRO A 181 1.73 3.78 -20.46
N THR A 182 1.95 3.06 -21.57
CA THR A 182 2.81 3.53 -22.65
C THR A 182 2.18 4.71 -23.39
N LEU A 183 0.90 4.63 -23.73
CA LEU A 183 0.17 5.73 -24.34
C LEU A 183 0.07 6.93 -23.39
N ALA A 184 -0.16 6.70 -22.10
CA ALA A 184 -0.22 7.76 -21.09
C ALA A 184 1.13 8.48 -20.93
N HIS A 185 2.23 7.71 -20.81
CA HIS A 185 3.58 8.26 -20.77
C HIS A 185 3.86 9.11 -22.02
N ARG A 186 3.49 8.63 -23.21
CA ARG A 186 3.63 9.40 -24.45
C ARG A 186 2.77 10.66 -24.46
N ALA A 187 1.54 10.60 -23.99
CA ALA A 187 0.64 11.75 -23.93
C ALA A 187 1.17 12.85 -23.00
N TYR A 188 1.64 12.47 -21.80
CA TYR A 188 2.03 13.43 -20.77
C TYR A 188 3.50 13.87 -20.85
N VAL A 189 4.38 13.05 -21.41
CA VAL A 189 5.83 13.36 -21.50
C VAL A 189 6.24 13.76 -22.90
N THR A 190 5.77 13.04 -23.94
CA THR A 190 6.18 13.31 -25.34
C THR A 190 5.20 14.21 -26.10
N GLY A 191 4.01 14.46 -25.55
CA GLY A 191 3.01 15.37 -26.09
C GLY A 191 2.02 14.76 -27.08
N GLU A 192 1.87 13.42 -27.09
CA GLU A 192 0.86 12.73 -27.90
C GLU A 192 -0.55 13.25 -27.54
N ARG A 193 -1.40 13.49 -28.55
CA ARG A 193 -2.72 14.08 -28.35
C ARG A 193 -3.83 13.09 -28.64
N ALA A 194 -4.89 13.16 -27.84
CA ALA A 194 -6.12 12.46 -28.16
C ALA A 194 -6.70 12.98 -29.49
N PRO A 195 -7.28 12.10 -30.33
CA PRO A 195 -8.00 12.50 -31.53
C PRO A 195 -9.12 13.49 -31.20
N ALA A 196 -9.44 14.36 -32.18
CA ALA A 196 -10.52 15.32 -32.03
C ALA A 196 -11.84 14.62 -31.64
N GLY A 197 -12.54 15.19 -30.65
CA GLY A 197 -13.79 14.61 -30.12
C GLY A 197 -13.60 13.64 -28.95
N ASN A 198 -12.37 13.28 -28.58
CA ASN A 198 -12.09 12.48 -27.38
C ASN A 198 -11.48 13.32 -26.26
N THR A 199 -11.84 13.03 -25.01
CA THR A 199 -11.06 13.50 -23.86
C THR A 199 -9.80 12.64 -23.74
N MET A 200 -8.72 13.21 -23.19
CA MET A 200 -7.48 12.44 -22.98
C MET A 200 -7.73 11.19 -22.13
N THR A 201 -8.48 11.32 -21.04
CA THR A 201 -8.81 10.18 -20.17
C THR A 201 -9.56 9.08 -20.92
N SER A 202 -10.61 9.42 -21.69
CA SER A 202 -11.36 8.43 -22.47
C SER A 202 -10.47 7.74 -23.50
N TYR A 203 -9.61 8.50 -24.17
CA TYR A 203 -8.68 7.95 -25.15
C TYR A 203 -7.71 6.95 -24.51
N LEU A 204 -7.09 7.29 -23.38
CA LEU A 204 -6.16 6.41 -22.66
C LEU A 204 -6.82 5.15 -22.10
N GLN A 205 -8.11 5.21 -21.76
CA GLN A 205 -8.88 4.06 -21.26
C GLN A 205 -9.36 3.13 -22.38
N THR A 206 -9.51 3.67 -23.60
CA THR A 206 -10.10 2.94 -24.74
C THR A 206 -9.08 2.62 -25.84
N HIS A 207 -7.81 2.99 -25.68
CA HIS A 207 -6.75 2.78 -26.65
C HIS A 207 -5.45 2.38 -25.96
N LYS A 208 -4.67 1.52 -26.59
CA LYS A 208 -3.32 1.15 -26.15
C LYS A 208 -2.29 1.47 -27.21
N TRP A 209 -1.06 1.72 -26.79
CA TRP A 209 0.04 1.88 -27.72
C TRP A 209 0.54 0.52 -28.24
N THR A 210 0.83 0.45 -29.55
CA THR A 210 1.50 -0.68 -30.20
C THR A 210 2.67 -0.19 -31.04
N ALA A 211 3.44 -1.12 -31.63
CA ALA A 211 4.52 -0.74 -32.55
C ALA A 211 4.03 0.12 -33.73
N ASP A 212 2.80 -0.12 -34.20
CA ASP A 212 2.17 0.60 -35.31
C ASP A 212 1.37 1.82 -34.86
N GLY A 213 1.43 2.18 -33.57
CA GLY A 213 0.71 3.30 -32.98
C GLY A 213 -0.51 2.88 -32.16
N PRO A 214 -1.41 3.83 -31.85
CA PRO A 214 -2.56 3.59 -30.98
C PRO A 214 -3.62 2.72 -31.67
N VAL A 215 -4.12 1.71 -30.94
CA VAL A 215 -5.24 0.85 -31.38
C VAL A 215 -6.30 0.79 -30.29
N GLU A 216 -7.56 0.56 -30.67
CA GLU A 216 -8.65 0.38 -29.71
C GLU A 216 -8.38 -0.80 -28.75
N SER A 217 -8.76 -0.63 -27.49
CA SER A 217 -8.57 -1.58 -26.40
C SER A 217 -9.53 -1.25 -25.25
N ASP A 218 -9.87 -2.23 -24.40
CA ASP A 218 -10.64 -1.96 -23.18
C ASP A 218 -9.71 -2.04 -21.96
N ASN A 219 -8.89 -0.99 -21.79
CA ASN A 219 -7.88 -0.95 -20.74
C ASN A 219 -8.52 -0.82 -19.36
N ALA A 220 -9.64 -0.10 -19.26
CA ALA A 220 -10.38 0.05 -18.02
C ALA A 220 -10.82 -1.32 -17.48
N GLN A 221 -11.43 -2.15 -18.33
CA GLN A 221 -11.83 -3.50 -17.94
C GLN A 221 -10.64 -4.43 -17.69
N TYR A 222 -9.58 -4.32 -18.51
CA TYR A 222 -8.35 -5.09 -18.31
C TYR A 222 -7.77 -4.81 -16.92
N TYR A 223 -7.47 -3.55 -16.58
CA TYR A 223 -6.84 -3.22 -15.31
C TYR A 223 -7.76 -3.39 -14.09
N ALA A 224 -9.07 -3.31 -14.26
CA ALA A 224 -10.02 -3.64 -13.20
C ALA A 224 -9.96 -5.12 -12.78
N SER A 225 -9.66 -6.02 -13.73
CA SER A 225 -9.67 -7.47 -13.51
C SER A 225 -8.28 -8.12 -13.43
N ALA A 226 -7.25 -7.45 -13.95
CA ALA A 226 -5.89 -7.97 -14.00
C ALA A 226 -5.30 -8.18 -12.59
N LYS A 227 -4.63 -9.32 -12.43
CA LYS A 227 -3.88 -9.64 -11.22
C LYS A 227 -2.48 -9.01 -11.30
N PRO A 228 -1.92 -8.53 -10.18
CA PRO A 228 -0.54 -8.09 -10.15
C PRO A 228 0.43 -9.20 -10.57
N ILE A 229 1.38 -8.85 -11.42
CA ILE A 229 2.49 -9.70 -11.88
C ILE A 229 3.86 -9.17 -11.43
N GLY A 230 3.87 -7.99 -10.81
CA GLY A 230 5.08 -7.33 -10.32
C GLY A 230 5.92 -6.70 -11.44
N ILE A 231 6.80 -5.77 -11.05
CA ILE A 231 7.60 -4.94 -11.97
C ILE A 231 8.55 -5.75 -12.86
N ASN A 232 8.84 -6.99 -12.48
CA ASN A 232 9.71 -7.90 -13.22
C ASN A 232 8.94 -8.97 -14.03
N GLY A 233 7.60 -8.89 -14.11
CA GLY A 233 6.77 -9.79 -14.91
C GLY A 233 6.67 -11.22 -14.39
N VAL A 234 7.28 -11.52 -13.24
CA VAL A 234 7.15 -12.82 -12.57
C VAL A 234 6.12 -12.65 -11.48
N ALA A 235 4.93 -13.27 -11.64
CA ALA A 235 3.91 -13.30 -10.59
C ALA A 235 4.61 -13.62 -9.27
N SER A 236 4.56 -12.66 -8.34
CA SER A 236 5.34 -12.70 -7.11
C SER A 236 4.99 -13.96 -6.31
N VAL A 237 5.64 -15.08 -6.59
CA VAL A 237 6.03 -16.02 -5.55
C VAL A 237 7.08 -15.22 -4.79
N LEU A 238 6.65 -14.61 -3.67
CA LEU A 238 7.51 -13.81 -2.80
C LEU A 238 8.58 -14.71 -2.18
N VAL A 239 9.60 -15.02 -2.97
CA VAL A 239 10.85 -15.61 -2.50
C VAL A 239 11.56 -14.50 -1.76
N ALA A 240 11.67 -14.70 -0.45
CA ALA A 240 12.44 -13.84 0.43
C ALA A 240 13.89 -13.75 -0.06
N GLY A 241 14.41 -12.52 -0.10
CA GLY A 241 15.84 -12.24 -0.07
C GLY A 241 16.57 -12.37 -1.40
N GLN A 242 16.56 -11.28 -2.18
CA GLN A 242 17.80 -10.84 -2.82
C GLN A 242 17.94 -9.34 -2.60
N SER A 243 18.71 -8.98 -1.57
CA SER A 243 19.38 -7.70 -1.52
C SER A 243 20.26 -7.60 -2.77
N SER A 244 19.96 -6.63 -3.63
CA SER A 244 20.84 -6.18 -4.68
C SER A 244 22.14 -5.66 -4.05
N LYS A 245 23.17 -6.51 -3.99
CA LYS A 245 24.55 -6.04 -3.83
C LYS A 245 25.01 -5.49 -5.18
N SER A 246 24.90 -4.17 -5.29
CA SER A 246 25.67 -3.36 -6.22
C SER A 246 27.16 -3.47 -5.88
N GLY A 247 27.97 -3.84 -6.86
CA GLY A 247 29.37 -3.41 -6.98
C GLY A 247 30.43 -4.33 -6.37
N GLU A 248 31.02 -5.19 -7.21
CA GLU A 248 32.47 -5.43 -7.20
C GLU A 248 32.87 -5.94 -8.59
N ASN A 249 33.27 -5.01 -9.46
CA ASN A 249 34.05 -5.33 -10.65
C ASN A 249 35.52 -5.16 -10.25
N THR A 250 36.13 -6.24 -9.77
CA THR A 250 37.57 -6.32 -9.56
C THR A 250 38.24 -6.80 -10.84
N THR A 251 39.02 -5.91 -11.43
CA THR A 251 40.18 -6.20 -12.29
C THR A 251 41.02 -7.35 -11.75
N GLY A 252 41.46 -8.27 -12.63
CA GLY A 252 42.50 -9.25 -12.30
C GLY A 252 42.70 -10.35 -13.33
N THR A 253 43.65 -10.12 -14.23
CA THR A 253 44.36 -11.05 -15.14
C THR A 253 44.56 -12.49 -14.67
N ALA A 254 44.39 -13.44 -15.60
CA ALA A 254 45.41 -14.41 -16.00
C ALA A 254 45.15 -14.85 -17.45
#